data_AF-A0A354DM70-F1
#
_entry.id   AF-A0A354DM70-F1
#
_cell.length_a   1.000
_cell.length_b   1.000
_cell.length_c   1.000
_cell.angle_alpha   90.00
_cell.angle_beta   90.00
_cell.angle_gamma   90.00
#
_symmetry.space_group_name_H-M   'P 1'
#
loop_
_entity.id
_entity.type
_entity.pdbx_description
1 polymer ?
#
loop_
_entity_poly.entity_id
_entity_poly.type
_entity_poly.pdbx_seq_one_letter_code
_entity_poly.pdbx_strand_id
1 'polypeptide(L)'
;MLKKLIYDELLHANENLNTIEARFYEVTNHLIEAEMDLEFKKAELINSSMMNKDNEDQQGAQLMLHLKGEYMQCKKLGIELNALKANYNSAQRTFDMWKKMMESQ
;
A
#
# COMPACT_ATOMS: atom_id res chain seq x y z
N MET A 1 -35.88 2.87 -19.94
CA MET A 1 -34.86 3.94 -19.93
C MET A 1 -34.16 4.02 -18.58
N LEU A 2 -34.88 4.21 -17.46
CA LEU A 2 -34.32 4.26 -16.10
C LEU A 2 -33.54 2.99 -15.68
N LYS A 3 -34.07 1.79 -15.95
CA LYS A 3 -33.38 0.53 -15.61
C LYS A 3 -32.02 0.35 -16.31
N LYS A 4 -31.87 0.88 -17.53
CA LYS A 4 -30.59 0.83 -18.26
C LYS A 4 -29.57 1.76 -17.63
N LEU A 5 -29.99 2.98 -17.29
CA LEU A 5 -29.14 3.95 -16.59
C LEU A 5 -28.62 3.40 -15.26
N ILE A 6 -29.50 2.79 -14.44
CA ILE A 6 -29.09 2.22 -13.15
C ILE A 6 -28.12 1.04 -13.35
N TYR A 7 -28.35 0.20 -14.37
CA TYR A 7 -27.43 -0.89 -14.69
C TYR A 7 -26.04 -0.38 -15.09
N ASP A 8 -25.98 0.65 -15.95
CA ASP A 8 -24.73 1.26 -16.40
C ASP A 8 -23.95 1.89 -15.22
N GLU A 9 -24.65 2.57 -14.28
CA GLU A 9 -24.03 3.15 -13.08
C GLU A 9 -23.52 2.08 -12.09
N LEU A 10 -24.25 0.97 -11.92
CA LEU A 10 -23.82 -0.15 -11.07
C LEU A 10 -22.59 -0.86 -11.65
N LEU A 11 -22.54 -1.01 -12.98
CA LEU A 11 -21.38 -1.55 -13.67
C LEU A 11 -20.14 -0.66 -13.42
N HIS A 12 -20.27 0.66 -13.61
CA HIS A 12 -19.19 1.60 -13.34
C HIS A 12 -18.74 1.62 -11.87
N ALA A 13 -19.68 1.56 -10.92
CA ALA A 13 -19.34 1.49 -9.50
C ALA A 13 -18.54 0.22 -9.16
N ASN A 14 -18.91 -0.92 -9.76
CA ASN A 14 -18.22 -2.19 -9.58
C ASN A 14 -16.82 -2.20 -10.22
N GLU A 15 -16.68 -1.65 -11.44
CA GLU A 15 -15.38 -1.49 -12.11
C GLU A 15 -14.41 -0.62 -11.29
N ASN A 16 -14.92 0.48 -10.73
CA ASN A 16 -14.13 1.36 -9.87
C ASN A 16 -13.68 0.64 -8.59
N LEU A 17 -14.55 -0.16 -7.97
CA LEU A 17 -14.22 -0.94 -6.78
C LEU A 17 -13.10 -1.95 -7.05
N ASN A 18 -13.24 -2.73 -8.14
CA ASN A 18 -12.23 -3.70 -8.56
C ASN A 18 -10.87 -3.03 -8.86
N THR A 19 -10.90 -1.83 -9.45
CA THR A 19 -9.67 -1.06 -9.75
C THR A 19 -8.96 -0.63 -8.46
N ILE A 20 -9.71 -0.14 -7.47
CA ILE A 20 -9.14 0.26 -6.18
C ILE A 20 -8.61 -0.96 -5.42
N GLU A 21 -9.32 -2.08 -5.45
CA GLU A 21 -8.92 -3.33 -4.82
C GLU A 21 -7.62 -3.89 -5.43
N ALA A 22 -7.50 -3.90 -6.77
CA ALA A 22 -6.28 -4.33 -7.44
C ALA A 22 -5.07 -3.49 -7.01
N ARG A 23 -5.23 -2.15 -6.99
CA ARG A 23 -4.18 -1.24 -6.52
C ARG A 23 -3.85 -1.43 -5.03
N PHE A 24 -4.83 -1.76 -4.20
CA PHE A 24 -4.61 -2.04 -2.78
C PHE A 24 -3.70 -3.25 -2.59
N TYR A 25 -3.93 -4.34 -3.34
CA TYR A 25 -3.09 -5.53 -3.28
C TYR A 25 -1.68 -5.28 -3.82
N GLU A 26 -1.56 -4.52 -4.91
CA GLU A 26 -0.25 -4.12 -5.47
C GLU A 26 0.59 -3.35 -4.44
N VAL A 27 0.02 -2.31 -3.82
CA VAL A 27 0.71 -1.52 -2.80
C VAL A 27 1.03 -2.35 -1.55
N THR A 28 0.16 -3.30 -1.19
CA THR A 28 0.43 -4.24 -0.09
C THR A 28 1.65 -5.11 -0.37
N ASN A 29 1.77 -5.66 -1.59
CA ASN A 29 2.93 -6.46 -1.97
C ASN A 29 4.22 -5.63 -1.92
N HIS A 30 4.21 -4.42 -2.49
CA HIS A 30 5.36 -3.52 -2.42
C HIS A 30 5.75 -3.14 -0.98
N LEU A 31 4.76 -3.02 -0.07
CA LEU A 31 5.04 -2.75 1.34
C LEU A 31 5.73 -3.94 2.00
N ILE A 32 5.28 -5.16 1.75
CA ILE A 32 5.90 -6.38 2.28
C ILE A 32 7.36 -6.49 1.80
N GLU A 33 7.62 -6.24 0.52
CA GLU A 33 8.97 -6.24 -0.05
C GLU A 33 9.87 -5.19 0.62
N ALA A 34 9.37 -3.96 0.76
CA ALA A 34 10.12 -2.88 1.42
C ALA A 34 10.40 -3.17 2.91
N GLU A 35 9.45 -3.79 3.62
CA GLU A 35 9.65 -4.22 5.02
C GLU A 35 10.70 -5.33 5.12
N MET A 36 10.71 -6.28 4.18
CA MET A 36 11.74 -7.31 4.11
C MET A 36 13.12 -6.70 3.87
N ASP A 37 13.27 -5.81 2.89
CA ASP A 37 14.53 -5.13 2.58
C ASP A 37 15.03 -4.31 3.77
N LEU A 38 14.14 -3.61 4.47
CA LEU A 38 14.46 -2.89 5.69
C LEU A 38 15.02 -3.82 6.78
N GLU A 39 14.41 -5.00 6.99
CA GLU A 39 14.91 -5.98 7.96
C GLU A 39 16.25 -6.59 7.56
N PHE A 40 16.45 -6.88 6.26
CA PHE A 40 17.76 -7.33 5.77
C PHE A 40 18.84 -6.28 6.04
N LYS A 41 18.58 -5.00 5.77
CA LYS A 41 19.54 -3.92 6.04
C LYS A 41 19.79 -3.70 7.53
N LYS A 42 18.80 -3.91 8.40
CA LYS A 42 19.02 -3.87 9.85
C LYS A 42 19.97 -4.98 10.30
N ALA A 43 19.77 -6.19 9.78
CA ALA A 43 20.64 -7.32 10.08
C ALA A 43 22.08 -7.10 9.56
N GLU A 44 22.24 -6.55 8.35
CA GLU A 44 23.56 -6.16 7.81
C GLU A 44 24.27 -5.16 8.73
N LEU A 45 23.57 -4.12 9.19
CA LEU A 45 24.14 -3.13 10.10
C LEU A 45 24.61 -3.78 11.42
N ILE A 46 23.76 -4.59 12.04
CA ILE A 46 24.08 -5.29 13.30
C ILE A 46 25.33 -6.17 13.12
N ASN A 47 25.41 -6.94 12.04
CA ASN A 47 26.54 -7.82 11.76
C ASN A 47 27.83 -7.06 11.43
N SER A 48 27.71 -5.93 10.72
CA SER A 48 28.87 -5.08 10.40
C SER A 48 29.50 -4.45 11.66
N SER A 49 28.65 -4.02 12.61
CA SER A 49 29.08 -3.44 13.89
C SER A 49 29.76 -4.43 14.84
N MET A 50 29.66 -5.74 14.56
CA MET A 50 30.35 -6.78 15.33
C MET A 50 31.74 -7.14 14.78
N MET A 51 32.11 -6.69 13.57
CA MET A 51 33.20 -7.30 12.81
C MET A 51 34.49 -6.46 12.64
N ASN A 52 34.54 -5.12 12.80
CA ASN A 52 35.81 -4.36 12.57
C ASN A 52 35.86 -2.92 13.12
N LYS A 53 36.75 -2.63 14.07
CA LYS A 53 36.92 -1.31 14.71
C LYS A 53 37.57 -0.20 13.86
N ASP A 54 38.23 -0.52 12.75
CA ASP A 54 39.09 0.46 12.05
C ASP A 54 38.44 1.15 10.83
N ASN A 55 37.22 0.76 10.43
CA ASN A 55 36.45 1.34 9.30
C ASN A 55 34.96 1.60 9.62
N GLU A 56 34.58 1.53 10.90
CA GLU A 56 33.20 1.50 11.39
C GLU A 56 32.40 2.78 11.10
N ASP A 57 33.03 3.96 11.16
CA ASP A 57 32.30 5.23 11.08
C ASP A 57 31.74 5.53 9.69
N GLN A 58 32.51 5.26 8.62
CA GLN A 58 32.05 5.51 7.24
C GLN A 58 31.09 4.43 6.74
N GLN A 59 31.37 3.15 7.00
CA GLN A 59 30.47 2.06 6.60
C GLN A 59 29.16 2.10 7.41
N GLY A 60 29.23 2.37 8.72
CA GLY A 60 28.06 2.55 9.56
C GLY A 60 27.21 3.74 9.14
N ALA A 61 27.82 4.88 8.80
CA ALA A 61 27.10 6.04 8.29
C ALA A 61 26.40 5.76 6.94
N GLN A 62 27.04 5.02 6.02
CA GLN A 62 26.42 4.62 4.76
C GLN A 62 25.24 3.68 4.98
N LEU A 63 25.40 2.65 5.81
CA LEU A 63 24.32 1.71 6.14
C LEU A 63 23.13 2.41 6.82
N MET A 64 23.38 3.37 7.71
CA MET A 64 22.33 4.20 8.32
C MET A 64 21.59 5.07 7.30
N LEU A 65 22.28 5.61 6.29
CA LEU A 65 21.63 6.35 5.20
C LEU A 65 20.72 5.44 4.37
N HIS A 66 21.17 4.23 4.05
CA HIS A 66 20.36 3.23 3.34
C HIS A 66 19.12 2.84 4.14
N LEU A 67 19.29 2.51 5.43
CA LEU A 67 18.18 2.20 6.34
C LEU A 67 17.14 3.31 6.42
N LYS A 68 17.58 4.57 6.46
CA LYS A 68 16.68 5.71 6.41
C LYS A 68 15.90 5.75 5.10
N GLY A 69 16.52 5.41 3.98
CA GLY A 69 15.86 5.28 2.68
C GLY A 69 14.75 4.24 2.69
N GLU A 70 15.06 3.01 3.10
CA GLU A 70 14.10 1.91 3.18
C GLU A 70 12.94 2.23 4.13
N TYR A 71 13.22 2.79 5.30
CA TYR A 71 12.18 3.23 6.24
C TYR A 71 11.23 4.27 5.64
N MET A 72 11.77 5.23 4.88
CA MET A 72 10.96 6.25 4.21
C MET A 72 10.07 5.65 3.11
N GLN A 73 10.56 4.63 2.40
CA GLN A 73 9.79 3.87 1.42
C GLN A 73 8.61 3.14 2.08
N CYS A 74 8.85 2.39 3.17
CA CYS A 74 7.76 1.75 3.93
C CYS A 74 6.71 2.78 4.39
N LYS A 75 7.17 3.93 4.93
CA LYS A 75 6.27 4.99 5.38
C LYS A 75 5.41 5.56 4.25
N LYS A 76 6.00 5.77 3.06
CA LYS A 76 5.29 6.26 1.88
C LYS A 76 4.21 5.27 1.44
N LEU A 77 4.56 3.99 1.33
CA LEU A 77 3.63 2.92 0.96
C LEU A 77 2.50 2.75 1.97
N GLY A 78 2.80 2.85 3.27
CA GLY A 78 1.77 2.82 4.33
C GLY A 78 0.77 3.99 4.24
N ILE A 79 1.23 5.19 3.86
CA ILE A 79 0.33 6.34 3.61
C ILE A 79 -0.56 6.07 2.40
N GLU A 80 0.02 5.57 1.30
CA GLU A 80 -0.73 5.23 0.09
C GLU A 80 -1.78 4.14 0.35
N LEU A 81 -1.43 3.10 1.11
CA LEU A 81 -2.35 2.03 1.49
C LEU A 81 -3.54 2.56 2.31
N ASN A 82 -3.29 3.48 3.24
CA ASN A 82 -4.34 4.13 4.02
C ASN A 82 -5.29 4.97 3.13
N ALA A 83 -4.74 5.69 2.15
CA ALA A 83 -5.54 6.44 1.19
C ALA A 83 -6.39 5.51 0.30
N LEU A 84 -5.81 4.40 -0.18
CA LEU A 84 -6.54 3.39 -0.95
C LEU A 84 -7.67 2.75 -0.13
N LYS A 85 -7.42 2.44 1.16
CA LYS A 85 -8.46 1.92 2.06
C LYS A 85 -9.61 2.91 2.24
N ALA A 86 -9.33 4.21 2.34
CA ALA A 86 -10.37 5.24 2.41
C ALA A 86 -11.19 5.30 1.10
N ASN A 87 -10.52 5.23 -0.05
CA ASN A 87 -11.17 5.22 -1.37
C ASN A 87 -12.03 3.96 -1.56
N TYR A 88 -11.53 2.79 -1.16
CA TYR A 88 -12.26 1.52 -1.19
C TYR A 88 -13.55 1.62 -0.38
N ASN A 89 -13.45 2.08 0.88
CA ASN A 89 -14.63 2.27 1.74
C ASN A 89 -15.65 3.24 1.13
N SER A 90 -15.19 4.27 0.42
CA SER A 90 -16.09 5.20 -0.27
C SER A 90 -16.78 4.54 -1.46
N ALA A 91 -16.03 3.85 -2.32
CA ALA A 91 -16.57 3.15 -3.48
C ALA A 91 -17.55 2.03 -3.07
N GLN A 92 -17.23 1.27 -2.02
CA GLN A 92 -18.09 0.22 -1.48
C GLN A 92 -19.44 0.79 -1.01
N ARG A 93 -19.44 1.92 -0.30
CA ARG A 93 -20.69 2.59 0.11
C ARG A 93 -21.55 2.99 -1.08
N THR A 94 -20.94 3.52 -2.14
CA THR A 94 -21.65 3.87 -3.37
C THR A 94 -22.26 2.63 -4.03
N PHE A 95 -21.50 1.55 -4.15
CA PHE A 95 -21.98 0.29 -4.70
C PHE A 95 -23.15 -0.29 -3.87
N ASP A 96 -23.02 -0.34 -2.54
CA ASP A 96 -24.06 -0.85 -1.65
C ASP A 96 -25.35 -0.01 -1.72
N MET A 97 -25.23 1.30 -1.86
CA MET A 97 -26.38 2.21 -2.03
C MET A 97 -27.14 1.88 -3.31
N TRP A 98 -26.43 1.73 -4.43
CA TRP A 98 -27.05 1.40 -5.72
C TRP A 98 -27.69 0.02 -5.72
N LYS A 99 -27.02 -0.98 -5.11
CA LYS A 99 -27.57 -2.33 -4.95
C LYS A 99 -28.89 -2.31 -4.17
N LYS A 100 -28.96 -1.57 -3.06
CA LYS A 100 -30.20 -1.43 -2.26
C LYS A 100 -31.33 -0.77 -3.04
N MET A 101 -31.03 0.23 -3.87
CA MET A 101 -32.05 0.88 -4.72
C MET A 101 -32.63 -0.06 -5.78
N MET A 102 -31.86 -1.07 -6.20
CA MET A 102 -32.33 -2.10 -7.13
C MET A 102 -33.17 -3.18 -6.46
N GLU A 103 -32.89 -3.49 -5.19
CA GLU A 103 -33.63 -4.49 -4.40
C GLU A 103 -34.98 -3.96 -3.87
N SER A 104 -35.18 -2.63 -3.85
CA SER A 104 -36.41 -1.98 -3.37
C SER A 104 -37.44 -1.67 -4.47
N GLN A 105 -37.20 -2.11 -5.71
CA GLN A 105 -38.10 -1.96 -6.88
C GLN A 105 -38.70 -3.30 -7.30
#